data_AF-A0A7S4U764-F1
#
_entry.id   AF-A0A7S4U764-F1
#
_cell.length_a   1.000
_cell.length_b   1.000
_cell.length_c   1.000
_cell.angle_alpha   90.00
_cell.angle_beta   90.00
_cell.angle_gamma   90.00
#
_symmetry.space_group_name_H-M   'P 1'
#
loop_
_entity.id
_entity.type
_entity.pdbx_description
1 polymer ?
#
loop_
_entity_poly.entity_id
_entity_poly.type
_entity_poly.pdbx_seq_one_letter_code
_entity_poly.pdbx_strand_id
1 'polypeptide(L)'
;QAGEKGGGGKKRVLNLVCVDVRIIRLMFQPKVGARRRFVQKLESVYPTQISDCFAFAHFTGRGKLEKHEKNGWDLYDAKREYKRIGVENNSFWRITDINKDYHVCTNYPQYLVVPSELSDQEVEAVAAFRSKGRMPVLCWLHPKNNAHLSRCSQPGVGVKGKRSQADEQLISLLGVGGK
;
A
#
# COMPACT_ATOMS: atom_id res chain seq x y z
N GLN A 1 24.51 -3.22 -8.27
CA GLN A 1 25.85 -2.79 -8.71
C GLN A 1 26.81 -3.97 -8.53
N ALA A 2 27.53 -4.36 -9.58
CA ALA A 2 28.45 -5.50 -9.52
C ALA A 2 29.87 -5.03 -9.90
N GLY A 3 30.81 -5.14 -8.96
CA GLY A 3 32.23 -4.92 -9.19
C GLY A 3 32.94 -6.24 -9.54
N GLU A 4 33.78 -6.21 -10.57
CA GLU A 4 34.64 -7.32 -11.00
C GLU A 4 36.03 -7.27 -10.34
N LYS A 5 36.53 -8.41 -9.86
CA LYS A 5 37.96 -8.75 -9.78
C LYS A 5 38.17 -10.23 -10.08
N GLY A 6 39.16 -10.49 -10.94
CA GLY A 6 39.35 -11.71 -11.74
C GLY A 6 39.72 -13.01 -11.01
N GLY A 7 39.90 -14.04 -11.84
CA GLY A 7 40.17 -15.45 -11.50
C GLY A 7 39.24 -16.37 -12.29
N GLY A 8 39.75 -17.14 -13.25
CA GLY A 8 39.00 -17.89 -14.28
C GLY A 8 37.87 -18.83 -13.78
N GLY A 9 37.82 -19.15 -12.49
CA GLY A 9 36.70 -19.87 -11.86
C GLY A 9 35.43 -19.04 -11.61
N LYS A 10 35.53 -17.72 -11.41
CA LYS A 10 34.40 -16.84 -11.06
C LYS A 10 33.41 -16.63 -12.21
N LYS A 11 33.84 -16.78 -13.46
CA LYS A 11 32.98 -16.61 -14.66
C LYS A 11 31.96 -17.74 -14.85
N ARG A 12 32.06 -18.85 -14.11
CA ARG A 12 31.17 -20.03 -14.23
C ARG A 12 30.03 -20.06 -13.22
N VAL A 13 30.12 -19.27 -12.16
CA VAL A 13 29.14 -19.27 -11.08
C VAL A 13 28.18 -18.10 -11.26
N LEU A 14 26.88 -18.36 -11.16
CA LEU A 14 25.84 -17.34 -11.04
C LEU A 14 25.24 -17.45 -9.63
N ASN A 15 25.28 -16.36 -8.88
CA ASN A 15 24.58 -16.26 -7.60
C ASN A 15 23.28 -15.49 -7.83
N LEU A 16 22.15 -16.11 -7.52
CA LEU A 16 20.84 -15.46 -7.44
C LEU A 16 20.59 -15.12 -5.97
N VAL A 17 20.53 -13.83 -5.66
CA VAL A 17 20.18 -13.34 -4.32
C VAL A 17 18.68 -13.11 -4.31
N CYS A 18 17.98 -13.88 -3.50
CA CYS A 18 16.52 -13.91 -3.46
C CYS A 18 15.99 -13.03 -2.33
N VAL A 19 14.76 -12.51 -2.49
CA VAL A 19 14.09 -11.66 -1.49
C VAL A 19 13.68 -12.42 -0.23
N ASP A 20 13.67 -13.74 -0.29
CA ASP A 20 13.43 -14.65 0.85
C ASP A 20 14.73 -15.01 1.60
N VAL A 21 15.75 -14.16 1.47
CA VAL A 21 17.04 -14.28 2.17
C VAL A 21 17.88 -15.48 1.72
N ARG A 22 17.45 -16.21 0.68
CA ARG A 22 18.23 -17.31 0.11
C ARG A 22 19.22 -16.83 -0.93
N ILE A 23 20.35 -17.55 -1.03
CA ILE A 23 21.30 -17.41 -2.13
C ILE A 23 21.33 -18.72 -2.90
N ILE A 24 20.82 -18.71 -4.13
CA ILE A 24 20.87 -19.88 -5.02
C ILE A 24 22.11 -19.75 -5.89
N ARG A 25 23.01 -20.74 -5.81
CA ARG A 25 24.26 -20.76 -6.56
C ARG A 25 24.19 -21.77 -7.70
N LEU A 26 24.25 -21.29 -8.94
CA LEU A 26 24.25 -22.12 -10.14
C LEU A 26 25.66 -22.18 -10.73
N MET A 27 26.16 -23.39 -10.97
CA MET A 27 27.44 -23.62 -11.62
C MET A 27 27.24 -24.07 -13.07
N PHE A 28 27.78 -23.31 -14.02
CA PHE A 28 27.69 -23.62 -15.44
C PHE A 28 28.90 -24.43 -15.90
N GLN A 29 28.63 -25.48 -16.68
CA GLN A 29 29.65 -26.22 -17.42
C GLN A 29 30.44 -25.27 -18.33
N PRO A 30 31.72 -25.55 -18.64
CA PRO A 30 32.60 -24.66 -19.41
C PRO A 30 32.22 -24.48 -20.89
N LYS A 31 30.98 -24.80 -21.28
CA LYS A 31 30.45 -24.55 -22.62
C LYS A 31 30.36 -23.04 -22.88
N VAL A 32 30.91 -22.61 -24.02
CA VAL A 32 30.94 -21.20 -24.43
C VAL A 32 29.52 -20.60 -24.42
N GLY A 33 29.36 -19.53 -23.64
CA GLY A 33 28.14 -18.71 -23.61
C GLY A 33 26.93 -19.30 -22.87
N ALA A 34 26.99 -20.48 -22.24
CA ALA A 34 25.84 -21.06 -21.54
C ALA A 34 25.30 -20.16 -20.42
N ARG A 35 26.20 -19.66 -19.56
CA ARG A 35 25.86 -18.67 -18.52
C ARG A 35 25.29 -17.39 -19.14
N ARG A 36 25.90 -16.88 -20.22
CA ARG A 36 25.44 -15.65 -20.89
C ARG A 36 24.02 -15.79 -21.43
N ARG A 37 23.72 -16.90 -22.12
CA ARG A 37 22.37 -17.18 -22.64
C ARG A 37 21.34 -17.33 -21.53
N PHE A 38 21.70 -18.00 -20.42
CA PHE A 38 20.82 -18.13 -19.27
C PHE A 38 20.50 -16.78 -18.64
N VAL A 39 21.52 -15.95 -18.38
CA VAL A 39 21.33 -14.61 -17.81
C VAL A 39 20.50 -13.74 -18.76
N GLN A 40 20.81 -13.73 -20.06
CA GLN A 40 20.03 -13.00 -21.06
C GLN A 40 18.56 -13.45 -21.09
N LYS A 41 18.31 -14.76 -20.99
CA LYS A 41 16.94 -15.28 -20.93
C LYS A 41 16.24 -14.88 -19.63
N LEU A 42 16.93 -14.95 -18.50
CA LEU A 42 16.41 -14.54 -17.20
C LEU A 42 16.04 -13.04 -17.18
N GLU A 43 16.91 -12.19 -17.73
CA GLU A 43 16.65 -10.76 -17.88
C GLU A 43 15.49 -10.51 -18.85
N SER A 44 15.36 -11.30 -19.92
CA SER A 44 14.25 -11.16 -20.89
C SER A 44 12.87 -11.54 -20.34
N VAL A 45 12.81 -12.29 -19.23
CA VAL A 45 11.54 -12.65 -18.57
C VAL A 45 11.24 -11.76 -17.37
N TYR A 46 12.12 -10.81 -17.06
CA TYR A 46 11.86 -9.84 -16.02
C TYR A 46 10.77 -8.88 -16.51
N PRO A 47 9.64 -8.74 -15.79
CA PRO A 47 8.53 -7.91 -16.25
C PRO A 47 8.97 -6.45 -16.36
N THR A 48 8.72 -5.83 -17.51
CA THR A 48 9.04 -4.42 -17.76
C THR A 48 7.84 -3.51 -17.54
N GLN A 49 6.65 -4.05 -17.76
CA GLN A 49 5.37 -3.44 -17.46
C GLN A 49 4.61 -4.30 -16.45
N ILE A 50 3.67 -3.70 -15.72
CA ILE A 50 2.86 -4.43 -14.73
C ILE A 50 2.08 -5.58 -15.37
N SER A 51 1.64 -5.41 -16.62
CA SER A 51 0.95 -6.43 -17.42
C SER A 51 1.81 -7.64 -17.74
N ASP A 52 3.14 -7.50 -17.73
CA ASP A 52 4.09 -8.60 -17.99
C ASP A 52 4.22 -9.52 -16.76
N CYS A 53 3.76 -9.10 -15.59
CA CYS A 53 3.84 -9.89 -14.37
C CYS A 53 3.04 -11.19 -14.50
N PHE A 54 3.56 -12.26 -13.92
CA PHE A 54 2.93 -13.58 -13.93
C PHE A 54 1.47 -13.57 -13.43
N ALA A 55 1.10 -12.65 -12.53
CA ALA A 55 -0.27 -12.51 -12.04
C ALA A 55 -1.32 -12.34 -13.17
N PHE A 56 -0.99 -11.62 -14.25
CA PHE A 56 -1.89 -11.41 -15.39
C PHE A 56 -1.89 -12.61 -16.36
N ALA A 57 -0.76 -13.30 -16.49
CA ALA A 57 -0.66 -14.55 -17.24
C ALA A 57 -1.37 -15.71 -16.53
N HIS A 58 -1.32 -15.74 -15.20
CA HIS A 58 -1.98 -16.72 -14.36
C HIS A 58 -3.50 -16.70 -14.55
N PHE A 59 -4.07 -15.51 -14.79
CA PHE A 59 -5.50 -15.33 -15.07
C PHE A 59 -5.90 -15.74 -16.52
N THR A 60 -4.96 -15.68 -17.48
CA THR A 60 -5.25 -15.82 -18.92
C THR A 60 -5.04 -17.22 -19.50
N GLY A 61 -4.71 -18.22 -18.68
CA GLY A 61 -5.06 -19.63 -18.95
C GLY A 61 -3.90 -20.62 -19.13
N ARG A 62 -4.22 -21.89 -18.81
CA ARG A 62 -3.75 -23.17 -19.42
C ARG A 62 -3.95 -24.39 -18.52
N GLY A 63 -4.33 -24.19 -17.25
CA GLY A 63 -4.87 -25.25 -16.39
C GLY A 63 -6.30 -24.89 -16.03
N LYS A 64 -7.19 -25.89 -15.95
CA LYS A 64 -8.41 -25.77 -15.16
C LYS A 64 -7.98 -25.46 -13.73
N LEU A 65 -7.81 -24.19 -13.38
CA LEU A 65 -7.66 -23.79 -11.99
C LEU A 65 -8.92 -24.29 -11.29
N GLU A 66 -8.74 -24.95 -10.15
CA GLU A 66 -9.86 -25.27 -9.28
C GLU A 66 -10.64 -23.99 -9.08
N LYS A 67 -11.92 -24.01 -9.46
CA LYS A 67 -12.81 -22.91 -9.14
C LYS A 67 -12.83 -22.84 -7.61
N HIS A 68 -12.07 -21.92 -7.03
CA HIS A 68 -12.25 -21.61 -5.64
C HIS A 68 -13.71 -21.21 -5.46
N GLU A 69 -14.40 -21.84 -4.51
CA GLU A 69 -15.82 -21.59 -4.25
C GLU A 69 -16.10 -20.11 -3.95
N LYS A 70 -15.08 -19.37 -3.50
CA LYS A 70 -15.14 -17.95 -3.18
C LYS A 70 -14.09 -17.17 -3.96
N ASN A 71 -14.52 -16.07 -4.54
CA ASN A 71 -13.64 -15.07 -5.14
C ASN A 71 -12.95 -14.26 -4.04
N GLY A 72 -11.61 -14.32 -3.99
CA GLY A 72 -10.81 -13.64 -2.97
C GLY A 72 -10.95 -12.11 -3.00
N TRP A 73 -11.33 -11.52 -4.14
CA TRP A 73 -11.57 -10.08 -4.27
C TRP A 73 -12.78 -9.61 -3.45
N ASP A 74 -13.74 -10.49 -3.18
CA ASP A 74 -14.97 -10.17 -2.44
C ASP A 74 -14.81 -10.35 -0.92
N LEU A 75 -13.61 -10.74 -0.47
CA LEU A 75 -13.32 -10.99 0.96
C LEU A 75 -13.40 -9.70 1.79
N TYR A 76 -12.89 -8.59 1.26
CA TYR A 76 -12.87 -7.30 1.93
C TYR A 76 -13.86 -6.33 1.32
N ASP A 77 -14.75 -5.81 2.15
CA ASP A 77 -15.65 -4.70 1.81
C ASP A 77 -15.46 -3.64 2.90
N ALA A 78 -15.06 -2.43 2.50
CA ALA A 78 -14.74 -1.36 3.43
C ALA A 78 -15.96 -0.91 4.25
N LYS A 79 -17.14 -0.81 3.64
CA LYS A 79 -18.37 -0.39 4.33
C LYS A 79 -18.81 -1.45 5.33
N ARG A 80 -18.72 -2.73 4.97
CA ARG A 80 -18.97 -3.85 5.88
C ARG A 80 -18.01 -3.83 7.07
N GLU A 81 -16.74 -3.53 6.85
CA GLU A 81 -15.77 -3.41 7.94
C GLU A 81 -16.07 -2.22 8.85
N TYR A 82 -16.41 -1.05 8.31
CA TYR A 82 -16.80 0.10 9.12
C TYR A 82 -18.06 -0.15 9.95
N LYS A 83 -19.04 -0.86 9.37
CA LYS A 83 -20.21 -1.34 10.11
C LYS A 83 -19.82 -2.30 11.24
N ARG A 84 -18.91 -3.25 10.98
CA ARG A 84 -18.44 -4.22 11.99
C ARG A 84 -17.78 -3.55 13.19
N ILE A 85 -17.00 -2.49 12.99
CA ILE A 85 -16.36 -1.73 14.08
C ILE A 85 -17.27 -0.65 14.70
N GLY A 86 -18.53 -0.54 14.26
CA GLY A 86 -19.53 0.32 14.88
C GLY A 86 -19.50 1.78 14.45
N VAL A 87 -18.91 2.13 13.29
CA VAL A 87 -18.90 3.51 12.78
C VAL A 87 -20.33 4.06 12.63
N GLU A 88 -21.23 3.28 12.03
CA GLU A 88 -22.62 3.70 11.80
C GLU A 88 -23.42 3.88 13.10
N ASN A 89 -22.99 3.26 14.20
CA ASN A 89 -23.65 3.36 15.51
C ASN A 89 -23.10 4.52 16.36
N ASN A 90 -22.15 5.29 15.82
CA ASN A 90 -21.47 6.36 16.54
C ASN A 90 -21.63 7.69 15.79
N SER A 91 -22.36 8.64 16.40
CA SER A 91 -22.64 9.95 15.78
C SER A 91 -21.40 10.81 15.56
N PHE A 92 -20.29 10.55 16.25
CA PHE A 92 -19.05 11.29 16.08
C PHE A 92 -18.34 10.95 14.77
N TRP A 93 -18.58 9.79 14.16
CA TRP A 93 -17.91 9.38 12.93
C TRP A 93 -18.83 9.40 11.73
N ARG A 94 -18.31 9.83 10.58
CA ARG A 94 -18.97 9.69 9.27
C ARG A 94 -18.03 9.05 8.27
N ILE A 95 -18.62 8.27 7.34
CA ILE A 95 -17.94 7.81 6.13
C ILE A 95 -18.08 8.94 5.09
N THR A 96 -16.96 9.39 4.53
CA THR A 96 -16.93 10.34 3.40
C THR A 96 -16.55 9.64 2.10
N ASP A 97 -17.20 10.06 1.01
CA ASP A 97 -16.96 9.62 -0.36
C ASP A 97 -16.04 10.59 -1.12
N ILE A 98 -15.48 11.61 -0.45
CA ILE A 98 -14.66 12.65 -1.08
C ILE A 98 -13.42 12.10 -1.82
N ASN A 99 -12.93 10.93 -1.40
CA ASN A 99 -11.78 10.27 -2.03
C ASN A 99 -12.18 9.12 -2.95
N LYS A 100 -13.46 9.01 -3.35
CA LYS A 100 -13.96 7.91 -4.20
C LYS A 100 -13.20 7.76 -5.51
N ASP A 101 -12.85 8.90 -6.11
CA ASP A 101 -12.07 8.99 -7.35
C ASP A 101 -10.59 9.28 -7.10
N TYR A 102 -10.12 9.13 -5.86
CA TYR A 102 -8.72 9.26 -5.43
C TYR A 102 -8.09 10.66 -5.62
N HIS A 103 -8.91 11.70 -5.78
CA HIS A 103 -8.44 13.08 -6.00
C HIS A 103 -7.80 13.72 -4.76
N VAL A 104 -8.35 13.49 -3.56
CA VAL A 104 -7.84 14.07 -2.32
C VAL A 104 -6.54 13.39 -1.88
N CYS A 105 -6.49 12.06 -1.94
CA CYS A 105 -5.30 11.30 -1.62
C CYS A 105 -5.22 10.01 -2.46
N THR A 106 -4.33 10.02 -3.45
CA THR A 106 -4.13 8.94 -4.43
C THR A 106 -3.66 7.61 -3.86
N ASN A 107 -3.24 7.60 -2.59
CA ASN A 107 -2.66 6.43 -1.92
C ASN A 107 -3.42 6.03 -0.64
N TYR A 108 -4.64 6.55 -0.50
CA TYR A 108 -5.63 6.19 0.51
C TYR A 108 -6.80 5.44 -0.16
N PRO A 109 -7.63 4.71 0.61
CA PRO A 109 -8.82 4.06 0.07
C PRO A 109 -9.89 5.07 -0.36
N GLN A 110 -10.88 4.58 -1.11
CA GLN A 110 -11.99 5.39 -1.64
C GLN A 110 -12.86 6.00 -0.54
N TYR A 111 -13.15 5.19 0.48
CA TYR A 111 -13.96 5.57 1.62
C TYR A 111 -13.06 5.89 2.79
N LEU A 112 -13.25 7.07 3.38
CA LEU A 112 -12.51 7.52 4.56
C LEU A 112 -13.49 7.74 5.70
N VAL A 113 -13.04 7.50 6.94
CA VAL A 113 -13.84 7.79 8.13
C VAL A 113 -13.20 8.93 8.89
N VAL A 114 -13.98 9.99 9.08
CA VAL A 114 -13.58 11.27 9.67
C VAL A 114 -14.63 11.70 10.70
N PRO A 115 -14.33 12.65 11.60
CA PRO A 115 -15.33 13.22 12.48
C PRO A 115 -16.52 13.82 11.71
N SER A 116 -17.73 13.60 12.21
CA SER A 116 -18.97 14.09 11.59
C SER A 116 -19.05 15.61 11.50
N GLU A 117 -18.42 16.30 12.45
CA GLU A 117 -18.35 17.76 12.50
C GLU A 117 -17.45 18.37 11.41
N LEU A 118 -16.56 17.59 10.81
CA LEU A 118 -15.65 18.08 9.77
C LEU A 118 -16.35 18.03 8.41
N SER A 119 -16.46 19.16 7.71
CA SER A 119 -16.96 19.22 6.33
C SER A 119 -15.97 18.64 5.32
N ASP A 120 -16.44 18.30 4.13
CA ASP A 120 -15.58 17.79 3.05
C ASP A 120 -14.58 18.86 2.56
N GLN A 121 -14.94 20.15 2.61
CA GLN A 121 -14.01 21.24 2.29
C GLN A 121 -12.87 21.35 3.32
N GLU A 122 -13.17 21.17 4.61
CA GLU A 122 -12.13 21.13 5.64
C GLU A 122 -11.26 19.88 5.50
N VAL A 123 -11.84 18.73 5.13
CA VAL A 123 -11.08 17.51 4.80
C VAL A 123 -10.02 17.77 3.72
N GLU A 124 -10.37 18.47 2.64
CA GLU A 124 -9.41 18.84 1.59
C GLU A 124 -8.31 19.76 2.13
N ALA A 125 -8.66 20.74 2.96
CA ALA A 125 -7.70 21.65 3.58
C ALA A 125 -6.71 20.91 4.50
N VAL A 126 -7.17 19.92 5.26
CA VAL A 126 -6.31 19.04 6.06
C VAL A 126 -5.40 18.21 5.16
N ALA A 127 -5.95 17.58 4.13
CA ALA A 127 -5.18 16.77 3.20
C ALA A 127 -4.06 17.61 2.54
N ALA A 128 -4.34 18.85 2.13
CA ALA A 128 -3.35 19.75 1.57
C ALA A 128 -2.20 20.08 2.53
N PHE A 129 -2.45 20.08 3.84
CA PHE A 129 -1.42 20.31 4.85
C PHE A 129 -0.62 19.04 5.20
N ARG A 130 -1.11 17.85 4.86
CA ARG A 130 -0.49 16.58 5.23
C ARG A 130 0.34 16.01 4.08
N SER A 131 1.50 15.44 4.41
CA SER A 131 2.39 14.88 3.39
C SER A 131 1.66 13.84 2.52
N LYS A 132 1.64 14.09 1.19
CA LYS A 132 0.95 13.25 0.19
C LYS A 132 -0.58 13.12 0.40
N GLY A 133 -1.22 14.10 1.04
CA GLY A 133 -2.68 14.08 1.27
C GLY A 133 -3.14 13.15 2.39
N ARG A 134 -2.22 12.52 3.13
CA ARG A 134 -2.54 11.48 4.12
C ARG A 134 -3.00 12.07 5.44
N MET A 135 -4.21 12.61 5.43
CA MET A 135 -4.86 13.18 6.62
C MET A 135 -5.16 12.12 7.70
N PRO A 136 -5.37 12.53 8.96
CA PRO A 136 -5.92 11.67 10.00
C PRO A 136 -7.26 11.05 9.61
N VAL A 137 -7.29 9.73 9.57
CA VAL A 137 -8.51 8.93 9.32
C VAL A 137 -8.58 7.76 10.31
N LEU A 138 -9.80 7.36 10.66
CA LEU A 138 -10.03 6.22 11.56
C LEU A 138 -9.54 4.90 10.94
N CYS A 139 -8.80 4.12 11.73
CA CYS A 139 -8.45 2.72 11.42
C CYS A 139 -9.28 1.74 12.21
N TRP A 140 -9.56 2.07 13.47
CA TRP A 140 -10.20 1.16 14.42
C TRP A 140 -10.91 1.93 15.52
N LEU A 141 -12.05 1.40 15.95
CA LEU A 141 -12.88 1.95 17.02
C LEU A 141 -13.14 0.87 18.07
N HIS A 142 -12.94 1.20 19.34
CA HIS A 142 -13.19 0.30 20.44
C HIS A 142 -14.70 0.19 20.69
N PRO A 143 -15.29 -1.02 20.72
CA PRO A 143 -16.75 -1.22 20.72
C PRO A 143 -17.47 -0.84 22.03
N LYS A 144 -16.78 -0.26 23.02
CA LYS A 144 -17.35 -0.03 24.36
C LYS A 144 -17.05 1.35 24.91
N ASN A 145 -15.79 1.77 24.83
CA ASN A 145 -15.33 3.04 25.40
C ASN A 145 -14.99 4.09 24.33
N ASN A 146 -15.29 3.82 23.05
CA ASN A 146 -15.04 4.73 21.92
C ASN A 146 -13.59 5.20 21.74
N ALA A 147 -12.62 4.57 22.43
CA ALA A 147 -11.22 4.77 22.13
C ALA A 147 -10.96 4.38 20.67
N HIS A 148 -10.16 5.16 19.97
CA HIS A 148 -9.95 4.95 18.54
C HIS A 148 -8.47 4.99 18.19
N LEU A 149 -8.16 4.38 17.06
CA LEU A 149 -6.85 4.46 16.43
C LEU A 149 -7.02 5.16 15.08
N SER A 150 -6.34 6.29 14.91
CA SER A 150 -6.27 7.02 13.64
C SER A 150 -4.86 6.97 13.07
N ARG A 151 -4.75 7.02 11.74
CA ARG A 151 -3.45 7.08 11.04
C ARG A 151 -3.36 8.32 10.16
N CYS A 152 -2.14 8.83 9.99
CA CYS A 152 -1.85 9.98 9.12
C CYS A 152 -0.37 9.99 8.72
N SER A 153 0.01 10.89 7.81
CA SER A 153 1.40 11.28 7.63
C SER A 153 1.80 12.47 8.52
N GLN A 154 3.09 12.79 8.53
CA GLN A 154 3.60 14.04 9.10
C GLN A 154 2.89 15.29 8.55
N PRO A 155 2.72 16.34 9.36
CA PRO A 155 2.18 17.63 8.95
C PRO A 155 3.20 18.46 8.16
N GLY A 156 2.71 19.35 7.31
CA GLY A 156 3.48 20.25 6.44
C GLY A 156 3.99 21.51 7.13
N VAL A 157 4.45 21.37 8.38
CA VAL A 157 4.93 22.50 9.20
C VAL A 157 6.14 23.21 8.58
N GLY A 158 7.10 22.42 8.07
CA GLY A 158 8.37 22.93 7.53
C GLY A 158 9.17 23.77 8.53
N VAL A 159 10.28 24.35 8.07
CA VAL A 159 11.18 25.17 8.91
C VAL A 159 10.52 26.47 9.39
N LYS A 160 9.55 27.00 8.62
CA LYS A 160 8.83 28.24 8.95
C LYS A 160 7.71 28.06 9.98
N GLY A 161 7.49 26.85 10.51
CA GLY A 161 6.46 26.60 11.51
C GLY A 161 5.04 26.88 11.00
N LYS A 162 4.74 26.53 9.75
CA LYS A 162 3.38 26.67 9.18
C LYS A 162 2.38 25.89 10.02
N ARG A 163 1.17 26.44 10.12
CA ARG A 163 0.04 25.87 10.84
C ARG A 163 -1.16 25.74 9.90
N SER A 164 -2.08 24.85 10.23
CA SER A 164 -3.35 24.69 9.51
C SER A 164 -4.48 24.62 10.52
N GLN A 165 -5.38 25.59 10.47
CA GLN A 165 -6.52 25.66 11.37
C GLN A 165 -7.42 24.41 11.22
N ALA A 166 -7.65 23.95 9.99
CA ALA A 166 -8.44 22.75 9.74
C ALA A 166 -7.75 21.49 10.32
N ASP A 167 -6.43 21.37 10.21
CA ASP A 167 -5.68 20.23 10.78
C ASP A 167 -5.74 20.27 12.31
N GLU A 168 -5.59 21.44 12.91
CA GLU A 168 -5.68 21.62 14.37
C GLU A 168 -7.07 21.33 14.90
N GLN A 169 -8.12 21.76 14.20
CA GLN A 169 -9.50 21.44 14.51
C GLN A 169 -9.74 19.93 14.43
N LEU A 170 -9.29 19.26 13.36
CA LEU A 170 -9.40 17.80 13.26
C LEU A 170 -8.66 17.11 14.42
N ILE A 171 -7.44 17.51 14.74
CA ILE A 171 -6.69 16.92 15.86
C ILE A 171 -7.39 17.17 17.20
N SER A 172 -7.99 18.34 17.40
CA SER A 172 -8.80 18.66 18.57
C SER A 172 -10.02 17.74 18.67
N LEU A 173 -10.78 17.57 17.58
CA LEU A 173 -11.92 16.65 17.52
C LEU A 173 -11.50 15.22 17.86
N LEU A 174 -10.38 14.73 17.32
CA LEU A 174 -9.84 13.41 17.64
C LEU A 174 -9.38 13.31 19.11
N GLY A 175 -8.91 14.40 19.71
CA GLY A 175 -8.52 14.42 21.12
C GLY A 175 -9.71 14.38 22.10
N VAL A 176 -10.88 14.88 21.68
CA VAL A 176 -12.06 15.04 22.54
C VAL A 176 -13.14 13.98 22.27
N GLY A 177 -13.37 13.61 21.01
CA GLY A 177 -14.49 12.77 20.56
C GLY A 177 -14.38 11.26 20.83
N GLY A 178 -13.37 10.83 21.59
CA GLY A 178 -13.25 9.45 22.09
C GLY A 178 -13.82 9.25 23.50
N LYS A 179 -14.43 10.27 24.10
CA LYS A 179 -15.04 10.24 25.45
C LYS A 179 -16.56 10.16 25.37
#